data_AF-A0A7C4AJQ1-F1
#
_entry.id   AF-A0A7C4AJQ1-F1
#
_cell.length_a   1.000
_cell.length_b   1.000
_cell.length_c   1.000
_cell.angle_alpha   90.00
_cell.angle_beta   90.00
_cell.angle_gamma   90.00
#
_symmetry.space_group_name_H-M   'P 1'
#
loop_
_entity.id
_entity.type
_entity.pdbx_description
1 polymer ?
#
loop_
_entity_poly.entity_id
_entity_poly.type
_entity_poly.pdbx_seq_one_letter_code
_entity_poly.pdbx_strand_id
1 'polypeptide(L)'
;MEKFKKFIGKPFKLENIKDSDFLKSYSLSCQSIPEKIEEFEELEFFIDNIVMCVAILEGKIKRIMLVKVNPENPDECSPLTKEELSIFLEKNENKLVRFFENITG
;
A
#
# COMPACT_ATOMS: atom_id res chain seq x y z
N MET A 1 5.89 -8.48 7.53
CA MET A 1 5.65 -7.14 8.11
C MET A 1 6.92 -6.44 8.61
N GLU A 2 7.86 -7.12 9.27
CA GLU A 2 9.10 -6.50 9.80
C GLU A 2 9.88 -5.66 8.76
N LYS A 3 10.00 -6.15 7.51
CA LYS A 3 10.72 -5.42 6.44
C LYS A 3 10.11 -4.07 6.09
N PHE A 4 8.84 -3.84 6.40
CA PHE A 4 8.15 -2.58 6.10
C PHE A 4 8.34 -1.52 7.18
N LYS A 5 8.77 -1.90 8.40
CA LYS A 5 8.97 -0.95 9.51
C LYS A 5 9.94 0.17 9.17
N LYS A 6 10.93 -0.10 8.30
CA LYS A 6 11.92 0.89 7.84
C LYS A 6 11.33 2.06 7.04
N PHE A 7 10.09 1.94 6.57
CA PHE A 7 9.40 2.99 5.81
C PHE A 7 8.51 3.87 6.69
N ILE A 8 8.21 3.44 7.92
CA ILE A 8 7.43 4.25 8.85
C ILE A 8 8.22 5.51 9.22
N GLY A 9 7.55 6.66 9.17
CA GLY A 9 8.14 7.98 9.39
C GLY A 9 8.85 8.59 8.18
N LYS A 10 9.02 7.83 7.09
CA LYS A 10 9.62 8.38 5.86
C LYS A 10 8.63 9.28 5.10
N PRO A 11 9.13 10.32 4.42
CA PRO A 11 8.31 11.12 3.50
C PRO A 11 7.73 10.25 2.38
N PHE A 12 6.51 10.57 1.96
CA PHE A 12 5.84 9.91 0.85
C PHE A 12 5.97 10.74 -0.43
N LYS A 13 6.47 10.13 -1.50
CA LYS A 13 6.64 10.76 -2.82
C LYS A 13 5.46 10.42 -3.72
N LEU A 14 4.51 11.34 -3.81
CA LEU A 14 3.28 11.20 -4.59
C LEU A 14 3.53 11.09 -6.11
N GLU A 15 4.59 11.71 -6.62
CA GLU A 15 4.92 11.77 -8.05
C GLU A 15 4.96 10.40 -8.72
N ASN A 16 5.57 9.41 -8.06
CA ASN A 16 5.74 8.08 -8.62
C ASN A 16 4.41 7.33 -8.76
N ILE A 17 3.46 7.54 -7.85
CA ILE A 17 2.18 6.82 -7.91
C ILE A 17 1.18 7.48 -8.88
N LYS A 18 1.43 8.73 -9.30
CA LYS A 18 0.67 9.37 -10.40
C LYS A 18 0.96 8.71 -11.75
N ASP A 19 2.07 7.99 -11.89
CA ASP A 19 2.36 7.17 -13.06
C ASP A 19 1.66 5.80 -12.97
N SER A 20 0.67 5.58 -13.84
CA SER A 20 -0.08 4.32 -13.89
C SER A 20 0.80 3.13 -14.28
N ASP A 21 1.84 3.32 -15.08
CA ASP A 21 2.73 2.23 -15.51
C ASP A 21 3.70 1.84 -14.40
N PHE A 22 4.13 2.82 -13.59
CA PHE A 22 4.83 2.54 -12.34
C PHE A 22 4.00 1.62 -11.44
N LEU A 23 2.75 1.96 -11.14
CA LEU A 23 1.88 1.12 -10.29
C LEU A 23 1.67 -0.29 -10.89
N LYS A 24 1.39 -0.38 -12.19
CA LYS A 24 1.23 -1.67 -12.88
C LYS A 24 2.49 -2.54 -12.80
N SER A 25 3.69 -1.95 -12.85
CA SER A 25 4.95 -2.70 -12.72
C SER A 25 5.08 -3.42 -11.36
N TYR A 26 4.36 -2.96 -10.34
CA TYR A 26 4.25 -3.59 -9.02
C TYR A 26 2.97 -4.41 -8.84
N SER A 27 2.16 -4.57 -9.89
CA SER A 27 0.80 -5.16 -9.83
C SER A 27 -0.11 -4.44 -8.83
N LEU A 28 0.07 -3.13 -8.69
CA LEU A 28 -0.75 -2.28 -7.83
C LEU A 28 -1.70 -1.47 -8.69
N SER A 29 -2.88 -1.19 -8.15
CA SER A 29 -3.74 -0.11 -8.60
C SER A 29 -4.14 0.75 -7.40
N CYS A 30 -4.44 2.02 -7.63
CA CYS A 30 -4.91 2.96 -6.63
C CYS A 30 -6.15 3.66 -7.20
N GLN A 31 -7.26 3.65 -6.48
CA GLN A 31 -8.52 4.21 -7.00
C GLN A 31 -8.53 5.73 -6.98
N SER A 32 -7.97 6.33 -5.93
CA SER A 32 -8.00 7.77 -5.69
C SER A 32 -6.61 8.25 -5.34
N ILE A 33 -5.97 8.93 -6.30
CA ILE A 33 -4.67 9.57 -6.10
C ILE A 33 -4.91 11.06 -5.91
N PRO A 34 -4.51 11.67 -4.78
CA PRO A 34 -4.68 13.10 -4.58
C PRO A 34 -3.80 13.94 -5.49
N GLU A 35 -4.10 15.23 -5.58
CA GLU A 35 -3.20 16.17 -6.24
C GLU A 35 -2.00 16.49 -5.35
N LYS A 36 -2.24 16.61 -4.04
CA LYS A 36 -1.24 16.84 -2.99
C LYS A 36 -1.37 15.83 -1.88
N ILE A 37 -0.25 15.37 -1.33
CA ILE A 37 -0.26 14.29 -0.35
C ILE A 37 -0.93 14.70 0.97
N GLU A 38 -0.98 15.99 1.26
CA GLU A 38 -1.64 16.57 2.42
C GLU A 38 -3.17 16.52 2.35
N GLU A 39 -3.74 16.21 1.17
CA GLU A 39 -5.20 16.13 0.96
C GLU A 39 -5.79 14.83 1.52
N PHE A 40 -4.97 13.81 1.77
CA PHE A 40 -5.42 12.47 2.18
C PHE A 40 -4.70 12.01 3.44
N GLU A 41 -5.46 11.39 4.35
CA GLU A 41 -4.92 10.72 5.54
C GLU A 41 -4.51 9.27 5.25
N GLU A 42 -5.00 8.68 4.16
CA GLU A 42 -4.73 7.30 3.79
C GLU A 42 -4.80 7.10 2.27
N LEU A 43 -3.93 6.25 1.74
CA LEU A 43 -3.98 5.78 0.35
C LEU A 43 -4.21 4.27 0.32
N GLU A 44 -5.12 3.84 -0.54
CA GLU A 44 -5.45 2.43 -0.73
C GLU A 44 -4.85 1.92 -2.03
N PHE A 45 -4.07 0.84 -1.91
CA PHE A 45 -3.51 0.13 -3.06
C PHE A 45 -4.06 -1.28 -3.13
N PHE A 46 -4.61 -1.65 -4.28
CA PHE A 46 -5.16 -2.98 -4.53
C PHE A 46 -4.08 -3.88 -5.14
N ILE A 47 -3.94 -5.10 -4.61
CA ILE A 47 -3.03 -6.12 -5.12
C ILE A 47 -3.61 -7.52 -4.87
N ASP A 48 -3.82 -8.28 -5.94
CA ASP A 48 -4.60 -9.52 -5.90
C ASP A 48 -6.00 -9.26 -5.27
N ASN A 49 -6.33 -9.92 -4.15
CA ASN A 49 -7.58 -9.70 -3.39
C ASN A 49 -7.33 -8.97 -2.05
N ILE A 50 -6.20 -8.28 -1.93
CA ILE A 50 -5.75 -7.58 -0.72
C ILE A 50 -5.71 -6.09 -1.02
N VAL A 51 -6.17 -5.30 -0.05
CA VAL A 51 -5.94 -3.85 -0.02
C VAL A 51 -4.83 -3.55 0.97
N MET A 52 -3.86 -2.77 0.50
CA MET A 52 -2.80 -2.19 1.29
C MET A 52 -3.14 -0.74 1.60
N CYS A 53 -3.53 -0.48 2.84
CA CYS A 53 -3.83 0.85 3.35
C CYS A 53 -2.54 1.48 3.88
N VAL A 54 -2.16 2.64 3.32
CA VAL A 54 -0.99 3.40 3.73
C VAL A 54 -1.46 4.72 4.33
N ALA A 55 -1.46 4.80 5.66
CA ALA A 55 -1.84 6.02 6.36
C ALA A 55 -0.69 7.04 6.31
N ILE A 56 -1.02 8.27 5.95
CA ILE A 56 -0.10 9.39 5.77
C ILE A 56 -0.53 10.53 6.67
N LEU A 57 0.41 11.08 7.41
CA LEU A 57 0.18 12.26 8.24
C LEU A 57 1.41 13.15 8.14
N GLU A 58 1.18 14.43 7.85
CA GLU A 58 2.23 15.42 7.59
C GLU A 58 3.21 14.96 6.49
N GLY A 59 2.65 14.39 5.41
CA GLY A 59 3.42 13.89 4.27
C GLY A 59 4.31 12.68 4.56
N LYS A 60 4.15 12.03 5.72
CA LYS A 60 4.96 10.87 6.13
C LYS A 60 4.11 9.64 6.38
N ILE A 61 4.65 8.47 6.04
CA ILE A 61 3.99 7.19 6.31
C ILE A 61 3.88 6.99 7.83
N LYS A 62 2.67 6.79 8.35
CA LYS A 62 2.45 6.46 9.77
C LYS A 62 2.13 5.00 9.99
N ARG A 63 1.43 4.38 9.05
CA ARG A 63 0.97 3.00 9.16
C ARG A 63 0.87 2.36 7.79
N ILE A 64 1.17 1.08 7.74
CA ILE A 64 0.93 0.21 6.57
C ILE A 64 0.10 -0.96 7.09
N MET A 65 -1.08 -1.16 6.52
CA MET A 65 -1.99 -2.25 6.86
C MET A 65 -2.31 -3.05 5.62
N LEU A 66 -2.49 -4.37 5.79
CA LEU A 66 -2.99 -5.26 4.76
C LEU A 66 -4.34 -5.79 5.25
N VAL A 67 -5.36 -5.65 4.43
CA VAL A 67 -6.71 -6.14 4.69
C VAL A 67 -7.19 -6.95 3.50
N LYS A 68 -7.97 -7.98 3.79
CA LYS A 68 -8.72 -8.71 2.77
C LYS A 68 -10.05 -7.99 2.56
N VAL A 69 -10.42 -7.82 1.31
CA VAL A 69 -11.69 -7.20 0.93
C VAL A 69 -12.66 -8.27 0.48
N ASN A 70 -13.92 -8.16 0.91
CA ASN A 70 -14.98 -9.02 0.40
C ASN A 70 -15.36 -8.54 -1.03
N PRO A 71 -15.20 -9.36 -2.08
CA PRO A 71 -15.52 -8.94 -3.43
C PRO A 71 -17.03 -8.72 -3.66
N GLU A 72 -17.89 -9.33 -2.84
CA GLU A 72 -19.34 -9.13 -2.90
C GLU A 72 -19.77 -7.88 -2.13
N ASN A 73 -18.95 -7.41 -1.18
CA ASN A 73 -19.17 -6.19 -0.42
C ASN A 73 -17.84 -5.48 -0.12
N PRO A 74 -17.35 -4.59 -1.01
CA PRO A 74 -16.03 -3.97 -0.85
C PRO A 74 -15.85 -3.13 0.42
N ASP A 75 -16.93 -2.71 1.07
CA ASP A 75 -16.90 -1.98 2.35
C ASP A 75 -16.55 -2.92 3.53
N GLU A 76 -16.70 -4.23 3.34
CA GLU A 76 -16.30 -5.23 4.32
C GLU A 76 -14.84 -5.62 4.14
N CYS A 77 -14.03 -5.12 5.08
CA CYS A 77 -12.63 -5.49 5.21
C CYS A 77 -12.38 -6.34 6.46
N SER A 78 -11.55 -7.36 6.32
CA SER A 78 -11.11 -8.19 7.44
C SER A 78 -9.57 -8.28 7.51
N PRO A 79 -8.98 -8.43 8.69
CA PRO A 79 -7.55 -8.72 8.79
C PRO A 79 -7.23 -10.05 8.09
N LEU A 80 -6.02 -10.16 7.55
CA LEU A 80 -5.52 -11.46 7.08
C LEU A 80 -5.22 -12.36 8.28
N THR A 81 -5.55 -13.64 8.16
CA THR A 81 -5.01 -14.66 9.05
C THR A 81 -3.49 -14.76 8.88
N LYS A 82 -2.81 -15.42 9.84
CA LYS A 82 -1.35 -15.61 9.77
C LYS A 82 -0.92 -16.37 8.51
N GLU A 83 -1.69 -17.38 8.11
CA GLU A 83 -1.43 -18.18 6.91
C GLU A 83 -1.61 -17.37 5.63
N GLU A 84 -2.74 -16.67 5.49
CA GLU A 84 -3.00 -15.77 4.36
C GLU A 84 -1.91 -14.70 4.22
N LEU A 85 -1.48 -14.10 5.34
CA LEU A 85 -0.40 -13.12 5.36
C LEU A 85 0.94 -13.73 4.92
N SER A 86 1.26 -14.95 5.35
CA SER A 86 2.50 -15.63 4.95
C SER A 86 2.52 -15.87 3.45
N ILE A 87 1.45 -16.45 2.89
CA ILE A 87 1.30 -16.72 1.46
C ILE A 87 1.39 -15.43 0.64
N PHE A 88 0.72 -14.37 1.11
CA PHE A 88 0.76 -13.07 0.45
C PHE A 88 2.18 -12.49 0.42
N LEU A 89 2.90 -12.53 1.54
CA LEU A 89 4.25 -11.99 1.63
C LEU A 89 5.25 -12.81 0.82
N GLU A 90 5.15 -14.14 0.80
CA GLU A 90 6.01 -14.99 -0.04
C GLU A 90 5.94 -14.60 -1.52
N LYS A 91 4.74 -14.26 -2.00
CA LYS A 91 4.51 -13.84 -3.39
C LYS A 91 4.91 -12.38 -3.65
N ASN A 92 4.60 -11.46 -2.73
CA ASN A 92 4.60 -10.02 -3.02
C ASN A 92 5.61 -9.19 -2.22
N GLU A 93 6.25 -9.71 -1.16
CA GLU A 93 7.04 -8.91 -0.23
C GLU A 93 8.19 -8.16 -0.91
N ASN A 94 9.01 -8.84 -1.70
CA ASN A 94 10.16 -8.19 -2.37
C ASN A 94 9.72 -7.08 -3.33
N LYS A 95 8.59 -7.28 -4.01
CA LYS A 95 8.00 -6.31 -4.94
C LYS A 95 7.49 -5.08 -4.18
N LEU A 96 6.75 -5.30 -3.09
CA LEU A 96 6.23 -4.23 -2.23
C LEU A 96 7.36 -3.45 -1.53
N VAL A 97 8.41 -4.12 -1.07
CA VAL A 97 9.59 -3.46 -0.50
C VAL A 97 10.22 -2.49 -1.52
N ARG A 98 10.39 -2.93 -2.77
CA ARG A 98 10.91 -2.07 -3.84
C ARG A 98 9.95 -0.93 -4.17
N PHE A 99 8.64 -1.17 -4.18
CA PHE A 99 7.66 -0.10 -4.32
C PHE A 99 7.86 0.98 -3.26
N PHE A 100 7.92 0.58 -1.97
CA PHE A 100 8.14 1.51 -0.87
C PHE A 100 9.49 2.23 -0.94
N GLU A 101 10.55 1.58 -1.39
CA GLU A 101 11.85 2.24 -1.64
C GLU A 101 11.71 3.38 -2.66
N ASN A 102 10.98 3.15 -3.75
CA ASN A 102 10.76 4.17 -4.78
C ASN A 102 9.88 5.32 -4.28
N ILE A 103 8.82 5.04 -3.51
CA ILE A 103 7.92 6.09 -3.00
C ILE A 103 8.41 6.77 -1.71
N THR A 104 9.55 6.35 -1.15
CA THR A 104 10.11 7.00 0.06
C THR A 104 11.52 7.56 -0.10
N GLY A 105 12.28 7.15 -1.13
CA GLY A 105 13.70 7.50 -1.23
C GLY A 105 14.57 6.64 -0.33
#